data_AF-A0A537ACH7-F1
#
_entry.id   AF-A0A537ACH7-F1
#
_cell.length_a   1.000
_cell.length_b   1.000
_cell.length_c   1.000
_cell.angle_alpha   90.00
_cell.angle_beta   90.00
_cell.angle_gamma   90.00
#
_symmetry.space_group_name_H-M   'P 1'
#
loop_
_entity.id
_entity.type
_entity.pdbx_description
1 polymer ?
#
loop_
_entity_poly.entity_id
_entity_poly.type
_entity_poly.pdbx_seq_one_letter_code
_entity_poly.pdbx_strand_id
1 'polypeptide(L)'
;MEDHAFGKHAAVAQKLRPAHEAAARIRAAVEAREDPDFLIVARSDAFWVSGDLEDSIARLRLYADAGADLVFPTLVGPAELAEVRRRVARPAMIVDMPGRALAEHQDAAVVLYYAFSALAQFEALNQALARFKAEGTRPGGTQELEKLLGYADFAARARRYGETD
;
A
#
# COMPACT_ATOMS: atom_id res chain seq x y z
N MET A 1 4.72 5.54 8.22
CA MET A 1 4.31 6.70 9.05
C MET A 1 3.81 7.82 8.16
N GLU A 2 2.81 8.61 8.56
CA GLU A 2 2.26 9.71 7.74
C GLU A 2 2.17 11.05 8.48
N ASP A 3 2.21 12.15 7.73
CA ASP A 3 2.15 13.51 8.25
C ASP A 3 0.74 14.12 8.27
N HIS A 4 -0.30 13.41 7.80
CA HIS A 4 -1.67 13.89 7.87
C HIS A 4 -2.18 13.96 9.32
N ALA A 5 -2.60 15.14 9.77
CA ALA A 5 -3.06 15.39 11.12
C ALA A 5 -4.59 15.27 11.26
N PHE A 6 -5.35 15.79 10.29
CA PHE A 6 -6.81 15.87 10.36
C PHE A 6 -7.46 15.96 8.98
N GLY A 7 -8.69 15.46 8.85
CA GLY A 7 -9.53 15.64 7.65
C GLY A 7 -9.26 14.67 6.50
N LYS A 8 -8.42 13.66 6.72
CA LYS A 8 -8.10 12.64 5.73
C LYS A 8 -9.36 11.88 5.29
N HIS A 9 -9.63 11.86 3.98
CA HIS A 9 -10.79 11.23 3.34
C HIS A 9 -12.17 11.77 3.80
N ALA A 10 -12.20 12.93 4.44
CA ALA A 10 -13.43 13.59 4.85
C ALA A 10 -13.63 14.89 4.08
N ALA A 11 -14.90 15.30 3.90
CA ALA A 11 -15.27 16.57 3.27
C ALA A 11 -15.08 17.76 4.22
N VAL A 12 -13.88 17.88 4.80
CA VAL A 12 -13.48 18.96 5.71
C VAL A 12 -12.06 19.43 5.37
N ALA A 13 -11.66 20.60 5.87
CA ALA A 13 -10.31 21.11 5.66
C ALA A 13 -9.26 20.11 6.18
N GLN A 14 -8.38 19.69 5.28
CA GLN A 14 -7.27 18.79 5.58
C GLN A 14 -6.14 19.57 6.24
N LYS A 15 -5.48 18.93 7.20
CA LYS A 15 -4.36 19.53 7.92
C LYS A 15 -3.21 18.54 7.97
N LEU A 16 -2.03 19.03 7.65
CA LEU A 16 -0.77 18.31 7.83
C LEU A 16 -0.15 18.72 9.15
N ARG A 17 0.57 17.79 9.76
CA ARG A 17 1.47 18.09 10.87
C ARG A 17 2.59 19.01 10.36
N PRO A 18 3.15 19.86 11.23
CA PRO A 18 4.41 20.51 10.95
C PRO A 18 5.47 19.48 10.54
N ALA A 19 6.25 19.78 9.50
CA ALA A 19 7.20 18.82 8.94
C ALA A 19 8.20 18.30 9.98
N HIS A 20 8.68 19.17 10.86
CA HIS A 20 9.61 18.79 11.93
C HIS A 20 8.98 17.84 12.96
N GLU A 21 7.68 17.95 13.25
CA GLU A 21 6.98 17.05 14.16
C GLU A 21 6.88 15.64 13.55
N ALA A 22 6.50 15.55 12.27
CA ALA A 22 6.48 14.28 11.54
C ALA A 22 7.89 13.65 11.46
N ALA A 23 8.93 14.46 11.20
CA ALA A 23 10.32 14.02 11.19
C ALA A 23 10.78 13.50 12.57
N ALA A 24 10.42 14.17 13.66
CA ALA A 24 10.74 13.71 15.02
C ALA A 24 10.10 12.36 15.34
N ARG A 25 8.86 12.13 14.89
CA ARG A 25 8.19 10.82 15.04
C ARG A 25 8.90 9.73 14.23
N ILE A 26 9.33 10.04 13.00
CA ILE A 26 10.11 9.12 12.17
C ILE A 26 11.41 8.75 12.87
N ARG A 27 12.14 9.75 13.39
CA ARG A 27 13.38 9.51 14.14
C ARG A 27 13.16 8.60 15.35
N ALA A 28 12.10 8.84 16.13
CA ALA A 28 11.75 7.99 17.26
C ALA A 28 11.45 6.54 16.83
N ALA A 29 10.78 6.34 15.70
CA ALA A 29 10.55 5.00 15.15
C ALA A 29 11.85 4.32 14.69
N VAL A 30 12.77 5.08 14.09
CA VAL A 30 14.09 4.60 13.67
C VAL A 30 14.93 4.21 14.88
N GLU A 31 14.93 5.01 15.94
CA GLU A 31 15.63 4.72 17.19
C GLU A 31 15.07 3.50 17.92
N ALA A 32 13.76 3.27 17.84
CA ALA A 32 13.09 2.13 18.45
C ALA A 32 13.18 0.84 17.62
N ARG A 33 13.82 0.85 16.45
CA ARG A 33 13.93 -0.32 15.57
C ARG A 33 14.85 -1.38 16.18
N GLU A 34 14.30 -2.56 16.44
CA GLU A 34 15.05 -3.71 16.96
C GLU A 34 15.59 -4.63 15.84
N ASP A 35 14.81 -4.79 14.77
CA ASP A 35 15.19 -5.60 13.61
C ASP A 35 15.74 -4.70 12.48
N PRO A 36 17.01 -4.87 12.05
CA PRO A 36 17.59 -4.07 10.98
C PRO A 36 16.89 -4.23 9.63
N ASP A 37 16.14 -5.33 9.41
CA ASP A 37 15.39 -5.57 8.18
C ASP A 37 13.99 -4.93 8.21
N PHE A 38 13.58 -4.35 9.35
CA PHE A 38 12.33 -3.63 9.47
C PHE A 38 12.41 -2.25 8.80
N LEU A 39 11.59 -2.06 7.75
CA LEU A 39 11.58 -0.84 6.94
C LEU A 39 10.64 0.23 7.50
N ILE A 40 11.15 1.45 7.61
CA ILE A 40 10.38 2.64 7.99
C ILE A 40 10.10 3.48 6.74
N VAL A 41 8.84 3.47 6.31
CA VAL A 41 8.36 4.26 5.17
C VAL A 41 7.76 5.57 5.65
N ALA A 42 8.28 6.70 5.19
CA ALA A 42 7.78 8.03 5.51
C ALA A 42 6.89 8.59 4.40
N ARG A 43 5.60 8.68 4.68
CA ARG A 43 4.56 9.17 3.78
C ARG A 43 4.27 10.65 4.01
N SER A 44 4.20 11.42 2.94
CA SER A 44 3.75 12.81 2.93
C SER A 44 2.48 12.95 2.12
N ASP A 45 1.43 13.48 2.74
CA ASP A 45 0.17 13.84 2.06
C ASP A 45 0.19 15.26 1.49
N ALA A 46 1.33 15.95 1.52
CA ALA A 46 1.47 17.34 1.11
C ALA A 46 1.02 17.64 -0.32
N PHE A 47 1.48 16.82 -1.28
CA PHE A 47 1.10 17.03 -2.68
C PHE A 47 -0.40 16.77 -2.90
N TRP A 48 -0.98 15.75 -2.25
CA TRP A 48 -2.42 15.51 -2.30
C TRP A 48 -3.22 16.70 -1.74
N VAL A 49 -2.81 17.25 -0.60
CA VAL A 49 -3.55 18.32 0.10
C VAL A 49 -3.46 19.66 -0.63
N SER A 50 -2.29 20.00 -1.16
CA SER A 50 -1.99 21.36 -1.64
C SER A 50 -1.67 21.47 -3.13
N GLY A 51 -1.27 20.38 -3.78
CA GLY A 51 -0.69 20.40 -5.13
C GLY A 51 0.73 20.99 -5.19
N ASP A 52 1.33 21.34 -4.05
CA ASP A 52 2.68 21.93 -3.99
C ASP A 52 3.76 20.84 -3.94
N LEU A 53 4.48 20.69 -5.05
CA LEU A 53 5.58 19.73 -5.17
C LEU A 53 6.80 20.14 -4.33
N GLU A 54 7.06 21.44 -4.17
CA GLU A 54 8.20 21.91 -3.40
C GLU A 54 8.02 21.64 -1.91
N ASP A 55 6.82 21.88 -1.36
CA ASP A 55 6.50 21.50 0.03
C ASP A 55 6.61 19.99 0.24
N SER A 56 6.08 19.20 -0.71
CA SER A 56 6.19 17.74 -0.68
C SER A 56 7.66 17.29 -0.64
N ILE A 57 8.51 17.80 -1.54
CA ILE A 57 9.93 17.47 -1.59
C ILE A 57 10.66 17.93 -0.32
N ALA A 58 10.38 19.13 0.19
CA ALA A 58 11.00 19.65 1.41
C ALA A 58 10.70 18.74 2.61
N ARG A 59 9.45 18.29 2.77
CA ARG A 59 9.04 17.33 3.80
C ARG A 59 9.72 15.98 3.63
N LEU A 60 9.71 15.42 2.42
CA LEU A 60 10.29 14.11 2.15
C LEU A 60 11.81 14.09 2.38
N ARG A 61 12.51 15.20 2.11
CA ARG A 61 13.92 15.37 2.50
C ARG A 61 14.11 15.32 4.00
N LEU A 62 13.33 16.09 4.76
CA LEU A 62 13.38 16.05 6.23
C LEU A 62 13.10 14.66 6.79
N TYR A 63 12.20 13.91 6.15
CA TYR A 63 11.87 12.54 6.54
C TYR A 63 12.97 11.54 6.20
N ALA A 64 13.61 11.70 5.04
CA ALA A 64 14.80 10.95 4.66
C ALA A 64 15.97 11.20 5.63
N ASP A 65 16.19 12.46 6.01
CA ASP A 65 17.23 12.88 6.97
C ASP A 65 16.94 12.38 8.38
N ALA A 66 15.66 12.20 8.73
CA ALA A 66 15.23 11.58 9.98
C ALA A 66 15.46 10.06 10.04
N GLY A 67 15.92 9.45 8.93
CA GLY A 67 16.31 8.04 8.88
C GLY A 67 15.30 7.12 8.19
N ALA A 68 14.26 7.64 7.53
CA ALA A 68 13.34 6.81 6.77
C ALA A 68 14.06 6.03 5.66
N ASP A 69 13.74 4.74 5.53
CA ASP A 69 14.34 3.85 4.52
C ASP A 69 13.72 4.11 3.13
N LEU A 70 12.42 4.40 3.09
CA LEU A 70 11.69 4.82 1.90
C LEU A 70 10.89 6.10 2.16
N VAL A 71 10.68 6.87 1.10
CA VAL A 71 9.77 8.01 1.10
C VAL A 71 8.52 7.69 0.27
N PHE A 72 7.38 8.26 0.63
CA PHE A 72 6.12 8.01 -0.04
C PHE A 72 5.39 9.34 -0.32
N PRO A 73 5.65 9.96 -1.49
CA PRO A 73 4.83 11.07 -1.99
C PRO A 73 3.47 10.57 -2.46
N THR A 74 2.37 11.19 -2.02
CA THR A 74 1.02 10.75 -2.42
C THR A 74 0.44 11.57 -3.56
N LEU A 75 -0.35 10.89 -4.41
CA LEU A 75 -1.00 11.43 -5.61
C LEU A 75 -0.08 12.18 -6.58
N VAL A 76 1.21 11.87 -6.58
CA VAL A 76 2.15 12.40 -7.58
C VAL A 76 1.99 11.65 -8.91
N GLY A 77 2.07 12.38 -10.02
CA GLY A 77 2.18 11.78 -11.35
C GLY A 77 3.62 11.36 -11.67
N PRO A 78 3.86 10.78 -12.86
CA PRO A 78 5.20 10.36 -13.26
C PRO A 78 6.22 11.50 -13.28
N ALA A 79 5.83 12.71 -13.71
CA ALA A 79 6.72 13.87 -13.73
C ALA A 79 7.12 14.30 -12.33
N GLU A 80 6.16 14.41 -11.40
CA GLU A 80 6.42 14.76 -10.01
C GLU A 80 7.22 13.67 -9.28
N LEU A 81 6.97 12.39 -9.59
CA LEU A 81 7.75 11.29 -9.05
C LEU A 81 9.21 11.35 -9.49
N ALA A 82 9.47 11.65 -10.77
CA ALA A 82 10.82 11.82 -11.30
C ALA A 82 11.56 12.97 -10.57
N GLU A 83 10.86 14.08 -10.30
CA GLU A 83 11.39 15.19 -9.51
C GLU A 83 11.74 14.78 -8.07
N VAL A 84 10.84 14.05 -7.40
CA VAL A 84 11.09 13.50 -6.05
C VAL A 84 12.32 12.58 -6.06
N ARG A 85 12.41 11.65 -7.02
CA ARG A 85 13.53 10.71 -7.15
C ARG A 85 14.86 11.41 -7.40
N ARG A 86 14.86 12.49 -8.18
CA ARG A 86 16.07 13.31 -8.42
C ARG A 86 16.52 14.05 -7.17
N ARG A 87 15.58 14.45 -6.31
CA ARG A 87 15.83 15.45 -5.26
C ARG A 87 15.84 14.90 -3.84
N VAL A 88 15.36 13.68 -3.63
CA VAL A 88 15.29 13.01 -2.32
C VAL A 88 16.15 11.75 -2.36
N ALA A 89 17.14 11.67 -1.47
CA ALA A 89 18.13 10.60 -1.44
C ALA A 89 17.60 9.27 -0.82
N ARG A 90 16.35 8.91 -1.12
CA ARG A 90 15.71 7.65 -0.69
C ARG A 90 14.81 7.09 -1.79
N PRO A 91 14.73 5.75 -1.93
CA PRO A 91 13.76 5.12 -2.82
C PRO A 91 12.33 5.57 -2.52
N ALA A 92 11.55 5.77 -3.58
CA ALA A 92 10.15 6.17 -3.45
C ALA A 92 9.22 4.95 -3.53
N MET A 93 8.28 4.87 -2.60
CA MET A 93 7.12 4.01 -2.66
C MET A 93 5.90 4.85 -3.06
N ILE A 94 5.05 4.34 -3.94
CA ILE A 94 3.80 5.01 -4.34
C ILE A 94 2.63 4.02 -4.27
N VAL A 95 1.41 4.54 -4.39
CA VAL A 95 0.23 3.74 -4.75
C VAL A 95 0.00 3.80 -6.25
N ASP A 96 -0.62 2.76 -6.79
CA ASP A 96 -1.10 2.79 -8.16
C ASP A 96 -2.14 3.90 -8.33
N MET A 97 -2.17 4.49 -9.53
CA MET A 97 -3.16 5.50 -9.89
C MET A 97 -4.08 4.90 -10.97
N PRO A 98 -5.42 4.91 -10.78
CA PRO A 98 -6.35 4.34 -11.75
C PRO A 98 -6.12 4.89 -13.16
N GLY A 99 -6.11 4.00 -14.15
CA GLY A 99 -5.96 4.36 -15.57
C GLY A 99 -4.51 4.59 -16.03
N ARG A 100 -3.50 4.38 -15.17
CA ARG A 100 -2.08 4.44 -15.55
C ARG A 100 -1.55 3.08 -15.97
N ALA A 101 -0.69 3.05 -16.99
CA ALA A 101 0.02 1.84 -17.35
C ALA A 101 1.16 1.54 -16.34
N LEU A 102 1.49 0.26 -16.15
CA LEU A 102 2.59 -0.16 -15.25
C LEU A 102 3.91 0.54 -15.58
N ALA A 103 4.21 0.75 -16.87
CA ALA A 103 5.42 1.41 -17.33
C ALA A 103 5.55 2.87 -16.85
N GLU A 104 4.43 3.53 -16.54
CA GLU A 104 4.42 4.92 -16.03
C GLU A 104 4.91 5.03 -14.58
N HIS A 105 5.07 3.90 -13.88
CA HIS A 105 5.51 3.84 -12.49
C HIS A 105 6.98 3.42 -12.33
N GLN A 106 7.74 3.35 -13.43
CA GLN A 106 9.12 2.82 -13.46
C GLN A 106 10.11 3.52 -12.51
N ASP A 107 9.84 4.76 -12.12
CA ASP A 107 10.70 5.54 -11.22
C ASP A 107 10.45 5.24 -9.73
N ALA A 108 9.37 4.50 -9.41
CA ALA A 108 9.11 4.02 -8.06
C ALA A 108 9.91 2.74 -7.78
N ALA A 109 10.46 2.64 -6.57
CA ALA A 109 11.07 1.40 -6.11
C ALA A 109 10.01 0.35 -5.74
N VAL A 110 8.86 0.81 -5.25
CA VAL A 110 7.71 -0.02 -4.88
C VAL A 110 6.43 0.65 -5.34
N VAL A 111 5.57 -0.10 -6.02
CA VAL A 111 4.20 0.31 -6.39
C VAL A 111 3.22 -0.54 -5.59
N LEU A 112 2.42 0.11 -4.74
CA LEU A 112 1.42 -0.55 -3.92
C LEU A 112 0.05 -0.53 -4.60
N TYR A 113 -0.38 -1.70 -5.08
CA TYR A 113 -1.72 -1.94 -5.62
C TYR A 113 -2.75 -2.22 -4.50
N TYR A 114 -2.95 -1.25 -3.61
CA TYR A 114 -3.63 -1.50 -2.33
C TYR A 114 -5.11 -1.90 -2.49
N ALA A 115 -5.79 -1.38 -3.52
CA ALA A 115 -7.22 -1.60 -3.73
C ALA A 115 -7.51 -2.61 -4.84
N PHE A 116 -6.54 -2.93 -5.70
CA PHE A 116 -6.79 -3.69 -6.93
C PHE A 116 -7.44 -5.05 -6.67
N SER A 117 -6.85 -5.86 -5.77
CA SER A 117 -7.37 -7.18 -5.44
C SER A 117 -8.75 -7.12 -4.79
N ALA A 118 -8.95 -6.19 -3.86
CA ALA A 118 -10.22 -6.01 -3.16
C ALA A 118 -11.35 -5.56 -4.11
N LEU A 119 -11.06 -4.64 -5.02
CA LEU A 119 -12.01 -4.17 -6.03
C LEU A 119 -12.38 -5.29 -7.01
N ALA A 120 -11.39 -6.06 -7.49
CA ALA A 120 -11.63 -7.20 -8.36
C ALA A 120 -12.51 -8.28 -7.69
N GLN A 121 -12.23 -8.58 -6.41
CA GLN A 121 -13.04 -9.51 -5.61
C GLN A 121 -14.46 -8.98 -5.39
N PHE A 122 -14.61 -7.70 -5.05
CA PHE A 122 -15.91 -7.07 -4.85
C PHE A 122 -16.77 -7.11 -6.12
N GLU A 123 -16.17 -6.82 -7.28
CA GLU A 123 -16.85 -6.90 -8.56
C GLU A 123 -17.29 -8.34 -8.88
N ALA A 124 -16.39 -9.32 -8.76
CA ALA A 124 -16.69 -10.72 -9.02
C ALA A 124 -17.81 -11.25 -8.09
N LEU A 125 -17.79 -10.86 -6.81
CA LEU A 125 -18.82 -11.23 -5.85
C LEU A 125 -20.19 -10.65 -6.24
N ASN A 126 -20.25 -9.36 -6.60
CA ASN A 126 -21.51 -8.74 -7.02
C ASN A 126 -22.09 -9.40 -8.27
N GLN A 127 -21.26 -9.76 -9.24
CA GLN A 127 -21.70 -10.50 -10.44
C GLN A 127 -22.21 -11.91 -10.10
N ALA A 128 -21.54 -12.62 -9.17
CA ALA A 128 -21.97 -13.94 -8.72
C ALA A 128 -23.31 -13.86 -7.97
N LEU A 129 -23.49 -12.88 -7.09
CA LEU A 129 -24.74 -12.65 -6.37
C LEU A 129 -25.89 -12.28 -7.31
N ALA A 130 -25.63 -11.46 -8.33
CA ALA A 130 -26.63 -11.10 -9.33
C ALA A 130 -27.11 -12.32 -10.13
N ARG A 131 -26.19 -13.18 -10.56
CA ARG A 131 -26.52 -14.45 -11.24
C ARG A 131 -27.30 -15.39 -10.35
N PHE A 132 -26.84 -15.59 -9.11
CA PHE A 132 -27.56 -16.43 -8.15
C PHE A 132 -28.99 -15.95 -7.91
N LYS A 133 -29.19 -14.62 -7.78
CA LYS A 133 -30.51 -14.02 -7.64
C LYS A 133 -31.42 -14.28 -8.86
N ALA A 134 -30.87 -14.28 -10.07
CA ALA A 134 -31.62 -14.49 -11.30
C ALA A 134 -31.95 -15.97 -11.57
N GLU A 135 -31.01 -16.88 -11.29
CA GLU A 135 -31.09 -18.30 -11.66
C GLU A 135 -31.59 -19.20 -10.53
N GLY A 136 -31.56 -18.73 -9.27
CA GLY A 136 -31.94 -19.50 -8.09
C GLY A 136 -30.99 -20.65 -7.74
N THR A 137 -29.90 -20.81 -8.49
CA THR A 137 -28.88 -21.84 -8.28
C THR A 137 -27.49 -21.22 -8.30
N ARG A 138 -26.61 -21.70 -7.41
CA ARG A 138 -25.22 -21.23 -7.34
C ARG A 138 -24.31 -22.15 -8.14
N PRO A 139 -23.25 -21.63 -8.78
CA PRO A 139 -22.21 -22.47 -9.35
C PRO A 139 -21.58 -23.38 -8.26
N GLY A 140 -21.28 -24.62 -8.64
CA GLY A 140 -20.45 -25.53 -7.86
C GLY A 140 -18.96 -25.31 -8.11
N GLY A 141 -18.14 -26.21 -7.57
CA GLY A 141 -16.70 -26.25 -7.84
C GLY A 141 -15.85 -25.63 -6.72
N THR A 142 -15.34 -26.48 -5.82
CA THR A 142 -14.42 -26.10 -4.75
C THR A 142 -12.98 -26.50 -5.06
N GLN A 143 -12.74 -27.20 -6.17
CA GLN A 143 -11.47 -27.89 -6.42
C GLN A 143 -10.27 -26.93 -6.49
N GLU A 144 -10.40 -25.79 -7.18
CA GLU A 144 -9.31 -24.80 -7.25
C GLU A 144 -9.06 -24.12 -5.89
N LEU A 145 -10.11 -23.90 -5.10
CA LEU A 145 -9.97 -23.38 -3.74
C LEU A 145 -9.30 -24.42 -2.82
N GLU A 146 -9.71 -25.67 -2.87
CA GLU A 146 -9.11 -26.78 -2.11
C GLU A 146 -7.63 -26.97 -2.48
N LYS A 147 -7.30 -26.84 -3.76
CA LYS A 147 -5.92 -26.87 -4.26
C LYS A 147 -5.11 -25.70 -3.72
N LEU A 148 -5.64 -24.48 -3.77
CA LEU A 148 -5.01 -23.30 -3.18
C LEU A 148 -4.78 -23.47 -1.67
N LEU A 149 -5.76 -24.05 -0.96
CA LEU A 149 -5.68 -24.32 0.48
C LEU A 149 -4.77 -25.52 0.82
N GLY A 150 -4.20 -26.21 -0.18
CA GLY A 150 -3.25 -27.30 0.04
C GLY A 150 -3.89 -28.56 0.66
N TYR A 151 -5.16 -28.83 0.34
CA TYR A 151 -5.90 -29.97 0.91
C TYR A 151 -5.21 -31.32 0.63
N ALA A 152 -4.55 -31.45 -0.53
CA ALA A 152 -3.79 -32.66 -0.87
C ALA A 152 -2.62 -32.91 0.10
N ASP A 153 -1.87 -31.85 0.44
CA ASP A 153 -0.75 -31.95 1.37
C ASP A 153 -1.24 -32.23 2.79
N PHE A 154 -2.34 -31.60 3.19
CA PHE A 154 -3.01 -31.90 4.45
C PHE A 154 -3.41 -33.38 4.52
N ALA A 155 -4.06 -33.92 3.49
CA ALA A 155 -4.47 -35.32 3.42
C ALA A 155 -3.27 -36.28 3.41
N ALA A 156 -2.15 -35.91 2.78
CA ALA A 156 -0.91 -36.69 2.82
C ALA A 156 -0.32 -36.74 4.23
N ARG A 157 -0.29 -35.62 4.96
CA ARG A 157 0.16 -35.59 6.36
C ARG A 157 -0.75 -36.40 7.27
N ALA A 158 -2.07 -36.28 7.11
CA ALA A 158 -3.05 -37.05 7.88
C ALA A 158 -2.86 -38.56 7.68
N ARG A 159 -2.61 -39.02 6.45
CA ARG A 159 -2.30 -40.44 6.18
C ARG A 159 -0.99 -40.93 6.80
N ARG A 160 0.00 -40.03 6.92
CA ARG A 160 1.33 -40.39 7.42
C ARG A 160 1.42 -40.40 8.94
N TYR A 161 0.69 -39.51 9.61
CA TYR A 161 0.84 -39.25 11.05
C TYR A 161 -0.49 -39.31 11.83
N GLY A 162 -1.61 -39.54 11.16
CA GLY A 162 -2.90 -39.71 11.83
C GLY A 162 -2.98 -41.03 12.57
N GLU A 163 -3.80 -41.07 13.63
CA GLU A 163 -4.07 -42.28 14.40
C GLU A 163 -4.64 -43.37 13.48
N THR A 164 -4.05 -44.56 13.55
CA THR A 164 -4.62 -45.78 12.99
C THR A 164 -5.28 -46.55 14.12
N ASP A 165 -6.60 -46.75 14.05
CA ASP A 165 -7.30 -47.75 14.86
C ASP A 165 -6.72 -49.16 14.66
#